data_AF-A0AA45HHS9-F1
#
_entry.id   AF-A0AA45HHS9-F1
#
_cell.length_a   1.000
_cell.length_b   1.000
_cell.length_c   1.000
_cell.angle_alpha   90.00
_cell.angle_beta   90.00
_cell.angle_gamma   90.00
#
_symmetry.space_group_name_H-M   'P 1'
#
loop_
_entity.id
_entity.type
_entity.pdbx_description
1 polymer ?
#
loop_
_entity_poly.entity_id
_entity_poly.type
_entity_poly.pdbx_seq_one_letter_code
_entity_poly.pdbx_strand_id
1 'polypeptide(L)'
;MAKIALDPIEEKREETPKKIKINKKFSPGSIILEMFLGTFNIIFSIAILSFSIILNLLKSTIHQIIGSQFTLDMRPLIFITIPIFLFGVFLHFYSIERIAKRYYKLYGLLIFFNGIFMSGIILFYIYKMSINWFGVSIFGNTSIGLNQWFYLPSILYIIYSIFTIYYSLILMRK
;
A
#
# COMPACT_ATOMS: atom_id res chain seq x y z
N MET A 1 -52.73 19.31 -71.03
CA MET A 1 -51.60 19.94 -70.31
C MET A 1 -51.57 19.38 -68.89
N ALA A 2 -50.74 18.37 -68.62
CA ALA A 2 -50.58 17.80 -67.29
C ALA A 2 -49.28 18.35 -66.67
N LYS A 3 -49.40 19.05 -65.53
CA LYS A 3 -48.26 19.47 -64.71
C LYS A 3 -47.79 18.27 -63.89
N ILE A 4 -46.62 17.74 -64.22
CA ILE A 4 -45.91 16.75 -63.40
C ILE A 4 -45.25 17.55 -62.27
N ALA A 5 -45.74 17.37 -61.04
CA ALA A 5 -45.07 17.88 -59.84
C ALA A 5 -43.88 16.96 -59.54
N LEU A 6 -42.67 17.51 -59.57
CA LEU A 6 -41.47 16.87 -59.04
C LEU A 6 -41.43 17.14 -57.54
N ASP A 7 -41.56 16.08 -56.74
CA ASP A 7 -41.28 16.13 -55.30
C ASP A 7 -39.78 16.42 -55.07
N PRO A 8 -39.43 17.21 -54.04
CA PRO A 8 -38.04 17.53 -53.75
C PRO A 8 -37.36 16.30 -53.15
N ILE A 9 -36.18 16.00 -53.67
CA ILE A 9 -35.28 14.96 -53.16
C ILE A 9 -34.91 15.33 -51.71
N GLU A 10 -35.34 14.51 -50.75
CA GLU A 10 -34.89 14.61 -49.36
C GLU A 10 -33.37 14.42 -49.30
N GLU A 11 -32.67 15.52 -49.07
CA GLU A 11 -31.25 15.55 -48.76
C GLU A 11 -31.02 14.81 -47.43
N LYS A 12 -30.56 13.55 -47.51
CA LYS A 12 -30.07 12.79 -46.37
C LYS A 12 -28.95 13.60 -45.71
N ARG A 13 -29.27 14.28 -44.60
CA ARG A 13 -28.29 14.90 -43.72
C ARG A 13 -27.31 13.82 -43.27
N GLU A 14 -26.07 13.91 -43.74
CA GLU A 14 -24.94 13.17 -43.19
C GLU A 14 -24.80 13.55 -41.72
N GLU A 15 -25.24 12.65 -40.83
CA GLU A 15 -24.89 12.73 -39.42
C GLU A 15 -23.37 12.61 -39.32
N THR A 16 -22.71 13.74 -39.17
CA THR A 16 -21.28 13.81 -38.82
C THR A 16 -20.96 12.76 -37.76
N PRO A 17 -19.92 11.92 -37.94
CA PRO A 17 -19.62 10.87 -36.99
C PRO A 17 -19.35 11.53 -35.65
N LYS A 18 -20.24 11.29 -34.68
CA LYS A 18 -20.04 11.66 -33.27
C LYS A 18 -18.62 11.26 -32.92
N LYS A 19 -17.75 12.25 -32.75
CA LYS A 19 -16.37 12.04 -32.29
C LYS A 19 -16.45 11.23 -31.01
N ILE A 20 -16.17 9.93 -31.13
CA ILE A 20 -16.00 9.03 -30.01
C ILE A 20 -14.86 9.66 -29.22
N LYS A 21 -15.19 10.34 -28.11
CA LYS A 21 -14.20 10.73 -27.11
C LYS A 21 -13.58 9.43 -26.64
N ILE A 22 -12.44 9.06 -27.22
CA ILE A 22 -11.62 7.94 -26.77
C ILE A 22 -11.22 8.31 -25.36
N ASN A 23 -11.98 7.78 -24.41
CA ASN A 23 -11.76 7.96 -23.01
C ASN A 23 -10.44 7.24 -22.72
N LYS A 24 -9.34 7.99 -22.55
CA LYS A 24 -7.96 7.50 -22.28
C LYS A 24 -7.84 6.55 -21.07
N LYS A 25 -8.95 6.25 -20.39
CA LYS A 25 -9.05 5.39 -19.19
C LYS A 25 -8.96 3.89 -19.47
N PHE A 26 -8.99 3.46 -20.74
CA PHE A 26 -8.82 2.08 -21.17
C PHE A 26 -7.65 1.99 -22.17
N SER A 27 -6.41 2.16 -21.70
CA SER A 27 -5.28 1.69 -22.50
C SER A 27 -5.02 0.22 -22.15
N PRO A 28 -4.96 -0.69 -23.14
CA PRO A 28 -4.62 -2.08 -22.89
C PRO A 28 -3.25 -2.22 -22.20
N GLY A 29 -2.33 -1.27 -22.42
CA GLY A 29 -1.04 -1.22 -21.75
C GLY A 29 -1.12 -1.04 -20.23
N SER A 30 -2.07 -0.26 -19.71
CA SER A 30 -2.23 -0.10 -18.25
C SER A 30 -2.64 -1.38 -17.55
N ILE A 31 -3.51 -2.17 -18.17
CA ILE A 31 -4.00 -3.45 -17.62
C ILE A 31 -2.88 -4.48 -17.56
N ILE A 32 -2.08 -4.59 -18.63
CA ILE A 32 -0.94 -5.51 -18.68
C ILE A 32 0.10 -5.16 -17.62
N LEU A 33 0.36 -3.86 -17.42
CA LEU A 33 1.31 -3.39 -16.42
C LEU A 33 0.83 -3.66 -14.99
N GLU A 34 -0.46 -3.45 -14.71
CA GLU A 34 -1.09 -3.80 -13.43
C GLU A 34 -0.98 -5.32 -13.15
N MET A 35 -1.25 -6.17 -14.15
CA MET A 35 -1.08 -7.64 -14.01
C MET A 35 0.37 -8.02 -13.70
N PHE A 36 1.33 -7.45 -14.44
CA PHE A 36 2.75 -7.70 -14.25
C PHE A 36 3.21 -7.29 -12.84
N LEU A 37 2.83 -6.09 -12.38
CA LEU A 37 3.11 -5.62 -11.03
C LEU A 37 2.50 -6.53 -9.96
N GLY A 38 1.26 -7.00 -10.18
CA GLY A 38 0.59 -7.95 -9.30
C GLY A 38 1.40 -9.25 -9.16
N THR A 39 1.77 -9.85 -10.30
CA THR A 39 2.58 -11.07 -10.33
C THR A 39 3.95 -10.88 -9.69
N PHE A 40 4.62 -9.77 -10.00
CA PHE A 40 5.92 -9.44 -9.41
C PHE A 40 5.83 -9.35 -7.89
N ASN A 41 4.83 -8.63 -7.35
CA ASN A 41 4.61 -8.52 -5.91
C ASN A 41 4.35 -9.87 -5.24
N ILE A 42 3.60 -10.75 -5.90
CA ILE A 42 3.35 -12.13 -5.42
C ILE A 42 4.67 -12.90 -5.32
N ILE A 43 5.43 -12.97 -6.41
CA ILE A 43 6.71 -13.71 -6.47
C ILE A 43 7.69 -13.17 -5.44
N PHE A 44 7.84 -11.85 -5.40
CA PHE A 44 8.75 -11.19 -4.47
C PHE A 44 8.35 -11.45 -3.01
N SER A 45 7.06 -11.40 -2.69
CA SER A 45 6.57 -11.69 -1.34
C SER A 45 6.79 -13.16 -0.95
N ILE A 46 6.56 -14.11 -1.86
CA ILE A 46 6.86 -15.53 -1.62
C ILE A 46 8.36 -15.72 -1.36
N ALA A 47 9.22 -15.06 -2.13
CA ALA A 47 10.66 -15.12 -1.93
C ALA A 47 11.07 -14.60 -0.55
N ILE A 48 10.54 -13.44 -0.13
CA ILE A 48 10.80 -12.88 1.21
C ILE A 48 10.28 -13.80 2.32
N LEU A 49 9.06 -14.34 2.19
CA LEU A 49 8.50 -15.25 3.19
C LEU A 49 9.33 -16.52 3.31
N SER A 50 9.72 -17.12 2.18
CA SER A 50 10.58 -18.30 2.16
C SER A 50 11.93 -18.01 2.82
N PHE A 51 12.55 -16.89 2.48
CA PHE A 51 13.80 -16.46 3.09
C PHE A 51 13.66 -16.22 4.60
N SER A 52 12.58 -15.56 5.03
CA SER A 52 12.28 -15.30 6.45
C SER A 52 12.11 -16.60 7.24
N ILE A 53 11.45 -17.60 6.65
CA ILE A 53 11.29 -18.93 7.26
C ILE A 53 12.66 -19.61 7.40
N ILE A 54 13.48 -19.62 6.34
CA ILE A 54 14.82 -20.21 6.36
C ILE A 54 15.68 -19.56 7.45
N LEU A 55 15.71 -18.22 7.52
CA LEU A 55 16.45 -17.51 8.56
C LEU A 55 15.94 -17.83 9.97
N ASN A 56 14.63 -17.99 10.13
CA ASN A 56 14.07 -18.35 11.43
C ASN A 56 14.43 -19.78 11.85
N LEU A 57 14.50 -20.72 10.90
CA LEU A 57 14.97 -22.10 11.15
C LEU A 57 16.46 -22.13 11.52
N LEU A 58 17.28 -21.33 10.84
CA LEU A 58 18.73 -21.25 11.08
C LEU A 58 19.11 -20.31 12.24
N LYS A 59 18.12 -19.69 12.91
CA LYS A 59 18.34 -18.68 13.94
C LYS A 59 19.32 -19.11 15.02
N SER A 60 19.19 -20.34 15.52
CA SER A 60 20.08 -20.88 16.55
C SER A 60 21.53 -20.93 16.07
N THR A 61 21.77 -21.44 14.86
CA THR A 61 23.10 -21.54 14.26
C THR A 61 23.69 -20.16 14.02
N ILE A 62 22.89 -19.21 13.53
CA ILE A 62 23.37 -17.84 13.28
C ILE A 62 23.73 -17.13 14.60
N HIS A 63 22.93 -17.31 15.66
CA HIS A 63 23.25 -16.77 16.99
C HIS A 63 24.55 -17.35 17.57
N GLN A 64 24.87 -18.61 17.28
CA GLN A 64 26.15 -19.22 17.70
C GLN A 64 27.35 -18.59 16.98
N ILE A 65 27.19 -18.16 15.73
CA ILE A 65 28.27 -17.59 14.91
C ILE A 65 28.46 -16.09 15.20
N ILE A 66 27.37 -15.32 15.27
CA ILE A 66 27.41 -13.85 15.34
C ILE A 66 27.28 -13.34 16.79
N GLY A 67 26.86 -14.20 17.72
CA GLY A 67 26.58 -13.87 19.10
C GLY A 67 25.13 -13.46 19.34
N SER A 68 24.65 -13.68 20.56
CA SER A 68 23.24 -13.49 20.96
C SER A 68 22.81 -12.02 21.05
N GLN A 69 23.74 -11.07 20.90
CA GLN A 69 23.44 -9.65 20.89
C GLN A 69 22.59 -9.20 19.68
N PHE A 70 22.53 -9.99 18.61
CA PHE A 70 21.66 -9.71 17.47
C PHE A 70 20.35 -10.47 17.57
N THR A 71 19.25 -9.77 17.83
CA THR A 71 17.91 -10.37 17.82
C THR A 71 17.43 -10.58 16.38
N LEU A 72 17.62 -11.79 15.84
CA LEU A 72 17.04 -12.20 14.56
C LEU A 72 15.54 -12.50 14.73
N ASP A 73 14.73 -11.46 14.90
CA ASP A 73 13.27 -11.57 14.91
C ASP A 73 12.71 -11.29 13.51
N MET A 74 12.25 -12.35 12.84
CA MET A 74 11.70 -12.28 11.49
C MET A 74 10.20 -11.93 11.48
N ARG A 75 9.54 -11.87 12.65
CA ARG A 75 8.11 -11.56 12.74
C ARG A 75 7.74 -10.24 12.05
N PRO A 76 8.47 -9.12 12.25
CA PRO A 76 8.17 -7.87 11.56
C PRO A 76 8.19 -7.99 10.03
N LEU A 77 9.20 -8.69 9.50
CA LEU A 77 9.35 -8.90 8.07
C LEU A 77 8.17 -9.70 7.52
N ILE A 78 7.82 -10.81 8.18
CA ILE A 78 6.66 -11.64 7.80
C ILE A 78 5.36 -10.82 7.84
N PHE A 79 5.15 -10.03 8.90
CA PHE A 79 3.95 -9.19 9.05
C PHE A 79 3.82 -8.11 7.97
N ILE A 80 4.93 -7.52 7.52
CA ILE A 80 4.94 -6.53 6.42
C ILE A 80 4.75 -7.22 5.07
N THR A 81 5.28 -8.43 4.87
CA THR A 81 5.19 -9.14 3.60
C THR A 81 3.79 -9.64 3.28
N ILE A 82 2.99 -10.04 4.28
CA ILE A 82 1.60 -10.50 4.08
C ILE A 82 0.72 -9.47 3.32
N PRO A 83 0.60 -8.21 3.74
CA PRO A 83 -0.20 -7.22 3.01
C PRO A 83 0.37 -6.89 1.62
N ILE A 84 1.69 -7.00 1.40
CA ILE A 84 2.30 -6.85 0.05
C ILE A 84 1.87 -8.00 -0.86
N PHE A 85 1.88 -9.22 -0.34
CA PHE A 85 1.37 -10.39 -1.05
C PHE A 85 -0.10 -10.22 -1.43
N LEU A 86 -0.95 -9.85 -0.46
CA LEU A 86 -2.37 -9.60 -0.69
C LEU A 86 -2.60 -8.47 -1.70
N PHE A 87 -1.80 -7.41 -1.64
CA PHE A 87 -1.83 -6.33 -2.63
C PHE A 87 -1.57 -6.88 -4.04
N GLY A 88 -0.54 -7.70 -4.21
CA GLY A 88 -0.22 -8.34 -5.48
C GLY A 88 -1.36 -9.21 -6.02
N VAL A 89 -1.95 -10.04 -5.15
CA VAL A 89 -3.11 -10.90 -5.49
C VAL A 89 -4.32 -10.07 -5.91
N PHE A 90 -4.69 -9.06 -5.13
CA PHE A 90 -5.83 -8.21 -5.46
C PHE A 90 -5.60 -7.38 -6.72
N LEU A 91 -4.38 -6.90 -6.95
CA LEU A 91 -4.04 -6.17 -8.18
C LEU A 91 -4.15 -7.08 -9.41
N HIS A 92 -3.70 -8.33 -9.30
CA HIS A 92 -3.80 -9.30 -10.38
C HIS A 92 -5.27 -9.63 -10.70
N PHE A 93 -6.10 -9.89 -9.68
CA PHE A 93 -7.54 -10.11 -9.89
C PHE A 93 -8.26 -8.86 -10.40
N TYR A 94 -7.91 -7.68 -9.89
CA TYR A 94 -8.48 -6.41 -10.35
C TYR A 94 -8.29 -6.23 -11.85
N SER A 95 -7.10 -6.51 -12.38
CA SER A 95 -6.81 -6.38 -13.81
C SER A 95 -7.60 -7.38 -14.65
N ILE A 96 -7.71 -8.64 -14.22
CA ILE A 96 -8.52 -9.67 -14.90
C ILE A 96 -10.00 -9.26 -14.93
N GLU A 97 -10.54 -8.89 -13.79
CA GLU A 97 -11.95 -8.52 -13.61
C GLU A 97 -12.29 -7.22 -14.34
N ARG A 98 -11.32 -6.32 -14.48
CA ARG A 98 -11.44 -5.10 -15.29
C ARG A 98 -11.55 -5.41 -16.78
N ILE A 99 -10.85 -6.43 -17.29
CA ILE A 99 -11.02 -6.91 -18.69
C ILE A 99 -12.43 -7.53 -18.84
N ALA A 100 -12.84 -8.35 -17.87
CA ALA A 100 -14.16 -8.98 -17.85
C ALA A 100 -15.31 -7.98 -17.60
N LYS A 101 -15.01 -6.72 -17.27
CA LYS A 101 -15.96 -5.66 -16.87
C LYS A 101 -16.89 -6.08 -15.74
N ARG A 102 -16.46 -7.01 -14.91
CA ARG A 102 -17.21 -7.61 -13.80
C ARG A 102 -16.47 -7.30 -12.50
N TYR A 103 -17.20 -6.99 -11.43
CA TYR A 103 -16.72 -6.78 -10.05
C TYR A 103 -15.39 -6.02 -9.79
N TYR A 104 -14.77 -5.35 -10.77
CA TYR A 104 -13.46 -4.70 -10.65
C TYR A 104 -13.48 -3.55 -9.62
N LYS A 105 -14.63 -2.93 -9.40
CA LYS A 105 -14.81 -1.93 -8.32
C LYS A 105 -14.60 -2.53 -6.93
N LEU A 106 -15.03 -3.78 -6.72
CA LEU A 106 -14.83 -4.47 -5.44
C LEU A 106 -13.35 -4.73 -5.19
N TYR A 107 -12.63 -5.26 -6.17
CA TYR A 107 -11.18 -5.47 -6.04
C TYR A 107 -10.41 -4.15 -5.87
N GLY A 108 -10.84 -3.07 -6.55
CA GLY A 108 -10.29 -1.73 -6.31
C GLY A 108 -10.51 -1.25 -4.86
N LEU A 109 -11.66 -1.54 -4.26
CA LEU A 109 -11.94 -1.26 -2.84
C LEU A 109 -11.06 -2.09 -1.91
N LEU A 110 -10.87 -3.39 -2.20
CA LEU A 110 -9.98 -4.25 -1.42
C LEU A 110 -8.52 -3.78 -1.47
N ILE A 111 -8.04 -3.37 -2.64
CA ILE A 111 -6.71 -2.77 -2.82
C ILE A 111 -6.59 -1.50 -1.96
N PHE A 112 -7.62 -0.65 -1.93
CA PHE A 112 -7.63 0.58 -1.14
C PHE A 112 -7.52 0.30 0.37
N PHE A 113 -8.37 -0.57 0.92
CA PHE A 113 -8.30 -0.92 2.35
C PHE A 113 -6.99 -1.61 2.72
N ASN A 114 -6.50 -2.51 1.86
CA ASN A 114 -5.21 -3.15 2.06
C ASN A 114 -4.05 -2.14 2.04
N GLY A 115 -4.15 -1.09 1.21
CA GLY A 115 -3.19 0.02 1.19
C GLY A 115 -3.15 0.80 2.51
N ILE A 116 -4.30 1.18 3.06
CA ILE A 116 -4.38 1.84 4.38
C ILE A 116 -3.75 0.95 5.47
N PHE A 117 -4.10 -0.34 5.46
CA PHE A 117 -3.57 -1.29 6.42
C PHE A 117 -2.04 -1.44 6.32
N MET A 118 -1.51 -1.56 5.09
CA MET A 118 -0.08 -1.63 4.84
C MET A 118 0.66 -0.38 5.32
N SER A 119 0.14 0.82 5.02
CA SER A 119 0.71 2.08 5.52
C SER A 119 0.71 2.14 7.05
N GLY A 120 -0.36 1.71 7.70
CA GLY A 120 -0.46 1.63 9.15
C GLY A 120 0.59 0.69 9.77
N ILE A 121 0.80 -0.50 9.18
CA ILE A 121 1.83 -1.46 9.62
C ILE A 121 3.23 -0.86 9.49
N ILE A 122 3.55 -0.25 8.35
CA ILE A 122 4.86 0.35 8.11
C ILE A 122 5.13 1.47 9.12
N LEU A 123 4.15 2.37 9.32
CA LEU A 123 4.24 3.44 10.31
C LEU A 123 4.43 2.89 11.72
N PHE A 124 3.68 1.86 12.10
CA PHE A 124 3.82 1.20 13.39
C PHE A 124 5.22 0.62 13.59
N TYR A 125 5.77 -0.08 12.59
CA TYR A 125 7.11 -0.65 12.71
C TYR A 125 8.22 0.38 12.69
N ILE A 126 8.11 1.45 11.88
CA ILE A 126 9.04 2.58 11.92
C ILE A 126 9.01 3.19 13.32
N TYR A 127 7.83 3.52 13.84
CA TYR A 127 7.68 4.08 15.18
C TYR A 127 8.30 3.18 16.25
N LYS A 128 7.97 1.88 16.23
CA LYS A 128 8.50 0.89 17.17
C LYS A 128 10.03 0.77 17.09
N MET A 129 10.60 0.71 15.88
CA MET A 129 12.04 0.60 15.66
C MET A 129 12.77 1.88 16.08
N SER A 130 12.24 3.05 15.72
CA SER A 130 12.80 4.36 16.10
C SER A 130 12.80 4.55 17.61
N ILE A 131 11.75 4.11 18.31
CA ILE A 131 11.70 4.17 19.77
C ILE A 131 12.68 3.20 20.42
N ASN A 132 12.75 1.97 19.90
CA ASN A 132 13.69 0.97 20.41
C ASN A 132 15.15 1.47 20.26
N TRP A 133 15.46 2.10 19.13
CA TRP A 133 16.75 2.74 18.90
C TRP A 133 16.99 3.92 19.87
N PHE A 134 15.97 4.74 20.13
CA PHE A 134 16.05 5.86 21.05
C PHE A 134 16.35 5.44 22.49
N GLY A 135 15.69 4.42 23.03
CA GLY A 135 15.99 3.98 24.40
C GLY A 135 17.29 3.19 24.52
N VAL A 136 17.70 2.43 23.49
CA VAL A 136 19.07 1.87 23.45
C VAL A 136 20.10 3.00 23.43
N SER A 137 19.84 4.11 22.74
CA SER A 137 20.74 5.27 22.71
C SER A 137 20.85 6.00 24.04
N ILE A 138 19.81 6.02 24.87
CA ILE A 138 19.81 6.73 26.16
C ILE A 138 20.26 5.83 27.32
N PHE A 139 19.87 4.57 27.30
CA PHE A 139 20.06 3.64 28.43
C PHE A 139 21.04 2.50 28.13
N GLY A 140 21.65 2.50 26.95
CA GLY A 140 22.52 1.42 26.49
C GLY A 140 21.76 0.11 26.27
N ASN A 141 22.50 -1.00 26.09
CA ASN A 141 21.92 -2.35 25.93
C ASN A 141 21.49 -2.96 27.28
N THR A 142 20.87 -2.16 28.14
CA THR A 142 20.39 -2.59 29.46
C THR A 142 18.97 -3.15 29.34
N SER A 143 18.56 -3.99 30.28
CA SER A 143 17.19 -4.56 30.35
C SER A 143 16.10 -3.47 30.36
N ILE A 144 16.44 -2.26 30.78
CA ILE A 144 15.56 -1.07 30.81
C ILE A 144 15.44 -0.45 29.41
N GLY A 145 16.55 -0.28 28.69
CA GLY A 145 16.57 0.23 27.31
C GLY A 145 15.88 -0.71 26.31
N LEU A 146 15.82 -2.01 26.59
CA LEU A 146 15.13 -3.01 25.76
C LEU A 146 13.63 -3.19 26.11
N ASN A 147 13.14 -2.56 27.18
CA ASN A 147 11.78 -2.79 27.66
C ASN A 147 10.75 -1.86 26.99
N GLN A 148 9.80 -2.44 26.25
CA GLN A 148 8.78 -1.71 25.48
C GLN A 148 7.85 -0.82 26.34
N TRP A 149 7.74 -1.11 27.64
CA TRP A 149 6.90 -0.35 28.58
C TRP A 149 7.56 0.92 29.12
N PHE A 150 8.86 1.09 28.92
CA PHE A 150 9.61 2.24 29.43
C PHE A 150 9.29 3.55 28.68
N TYR A 151 8.59 3.48 27.55
CA TYR A 151 8.39 4.59 26.60
C TYR A 151 7.02 5.27 26.69
N LEU A 152 6.19 4.84 27.63
CA LEU A 152 4.92 5.49 27.97
C LEU A 152 5.08 7.00 28.28
N PRO A 153 6.16 7.45 28.95
CA PRO A 153 6.44 8.87 29.15
C PRO A 153 6.73 9.62 27.83
N SER A 154 7.40 9.00 26.87
CA SER A 154 7.73 9.61 25.57
C SER A 154 6.49 9.81 24.69
N ILE A 155 5.55 8.85 24.70
CA ILE A 155 4.23 8.98 24.05
C ILE A 155 3.46 10.16 24.65
N LEU A 156 3.41 10.24 25.99
CA LEU A 156 2.80 11.37 26.70
C LEU A 156 3.46 12.70 26.33
N TYR A 157 4.78 12.73 26.19
CA TYR A 157 5.52 13.93 25.80
C TYR A 157 5.24 14.38 24.36
N ILE A 158 5.03 13.44 23.43
CA ILE A 158 4.66 13.74 22.04
C ILE A 158 3.23 14.30 21.99
N ILE A 159 2.29 13.66 22.70
CA ILE A 159 0.91 14.16 22.81
C ILE A 159 0.89 15.56 23.43
N TYR A 160 1.67 15.77 24.49
CA TYR A 160 1.81 17.08 25.14
C TYR A 160 2.44 18.13 24.20
N SER A 161 3.44 17.75 23.41
CA SER A 161 4.07 18.64 22.41
C SER A 161 3.08 19.07 21.32
N ILE A 162 2.28 18.13 20.80
CA ILE A 162 1.22 18.43 19.82
C ILE A 162 0.17 19.37 20.45
N PHE A 163 -0.24 19.10 21.68
CA PHE A 163 -1.17 19.95 22.42
C PHE A 163 -0.62 21.37 22.61
N THR A 164 0.67 21.49 22.97
CA THR A 164 1.32 22.78 23.20
C THR A 164 1.41 23.62 21.93
N ILE A 165 1.75 23.00 20.80
CA ILE A 165 1.79 23.67 19.48
C ILE A 165 0.38 24.11 19.06
N TYR A 166 -0.62 23.25 19.21
CA TYR A 166 -2.02 23.60 18.91
C TYR A 166 -2.51 24.76 19.78
N TYR A 167 -2.21 24.72 21.08
CA TYR A 167 -2.59 25.75 22.03
C TYR A 167 -1.89 27.09 21.75
N SER A 168 -0.61 27.08 21.35
CA SER A 168 0.10 28.32 20.98
C SER A 168 -0.50 28.95 19.72
N LEU A 169 -0.91 28.14 18.73
CA LEU A 169 -1.58 28.64 17.52
C LEU A 169 -2.94 29.27 17.82
N ILE A 170 -3.69 28.75 18.80
CA ILE A 170 -4.95 29.35 19.24
C ILE A 170 -4.71 30.70 19.93
N LEU A 171 -3.70 30.78 20.79
CA LEU A 171 -3.34 32.02 21.49
C LEU A 171 -2.92 33.13 20.53
N MET A 172 -2.20 32.80 19.46
CA MET A 172 -1.80 33.77 18.41
C MET A 172 -2.93 34.20 17.48
N ARG A 173 -4.12 33.60 17.60
CA ARG A 173 -5.30 33.93 16.79
C ARG A 173 -6.25 34.94 17.48
N LYS A 174 -5.90 35.39 18.68
CA LYS A 174 -6.50 36.55 19.36
C LYS A 174 -5.61 37.77 19.16
#